data_AF-A0A7K4JTA4-F1
#
_entry.id   AF-A0A7K4JTA4-F1
#
_cell.length_a   1.000
_cell.length_b   1.000
_cell.length_c   1.000
_cell.angle_alpha   90.00
_cell.angle_beta   90.00
_cell.angle_gamma   90.00
#
_symmetry.space_group_name_H-M   'P 1'
#
loop_
_entity.id
_entity.type
_entity.pdbx_description
1 polymer ?
#
loop_
_entity_poly.entity_id
_entity_poly.type
_entity_poly.pdbx_seq_one_letter_code
_entity_poly.pdbx_strand_id
1 'polypeptide(L)'
;NVICSIVFGNRFDYRDKEFLELLQMMNDSFREISTSWSQLYDMAESILQYLPGPHRRIPHLLGKMRAFIARRVRRNASTLDPANPRDFIDCFLIQMEK
;
A
#
# COMPACT_ATOMS: atom_id res chain seq x y z
N ASN A 1 -10.96 -4.34 -5.98
CA ASN A 1 -12.28 -4.07 -5.39
C ASN A 1 -12.61 -5.00 -4.22
N VAL A 2 -12.54 -6.34 -4.37
CA VAL A 2 -12.82 -7.27 -3.25
C VAL A 2 -11.92 -7.02 -2.02
N ILE A 3 -10.60 -7.04 -2.20
CA ILE A 3 -9.66 -6.75 -1.10
C ILE A 3 -9.92 -5.36 -0.51
N CYS A 4 -10.15 -4.36 -1.37
CA CYS A 4 -10.46 -3.00 -0.92
C CYS A 4 -11.71 -2.93 -0.05
N SER A 5 -12.75 -3.72 -0.33
CA SER A 5 -13.96 -3.76 0.51
C SER A 5 -13.72 -4.39 1.87
N ILE A 6 -12.80 -5.35 1.97
CA ILE A 6 -12.42 -5.95 3.26
C ILE A 6 -11.53 -5.00 4.05
N VAL A 7 -10.54 -4.39 3.37
CA VAL A 7 -9.52 -3.56 4.02
C VAL A 7 -10.06 -2.18 4.40
N PHE A 8 -10.91 -1.59 3.56
CA PHE A 8 -11.38 -0.20 3.69
C PHE A 8 -12.88 -0.06 3.89
N GLY A 9 -13.59 -1.18 4.09
CA GLY A 9 -15.04 -1.25 4.36
C GLY A 9 -15.94 -0.92 3.16
N ASN A 10 -15.37 -0.40 2.07
CA ASN A 10 -16.12 0.16 0.96
C ASN A 10 -15.67 -0.43 -0.37
N ARG A 11 -16.65 -0.65 -1.26
CA ARG A 11 -16.37 -0.87 -2.68
C ARG A 11 -16.18 0.47 -3.36
N PHE A 12 -15.15 0.56 -4.19
CA PHE A 12 -14.90 1.75 -4.99
C PHE A 12 -15.67 1.66 -6.31
N ASP A 13 -16.14 2.80 -6.79
CA ASP A 13 -16.60 2.92 -8.18
C ASP A 13 -15.39 2.71 -9.12
N TYR A 14 -15.63 2.11 -10.29
CA TYR A 14 -14.57 1.87 -11.26
C TYR A 14 -13.97 3.17 -11.85
N ARG A 15 -14.69 4.29 -11.74
CA ARG A 15 -14.25 5.63 -12.15
C ARG A 15 -13.73 6.47 -10.98
N ASP A 16 -13.70 5.92 -9.77
CA ASP A 16 -13.18 6.62 -8.60
C ASP A 16 -11.69 6.92 -8.77
N LYS A 17 -11.32 8.20 -8.64
CA LYS A 17 -9.95 8.64 -8.90
C LYS A 17 -8.95 8.11 -7.87
N GLU A 18 -9.33 8.05 -6.59
CA GLU A 18 -8.45 7.51 -5.55
C GLU A 18 -8.18 6.02 -5.77
N PHE A 19 -9.19 5.27 -6.19
CA PHE A 19 -9.08 3.87 -6.52
C PHE A 19 -8.21 3.63 -7.74
N LEU A 20 -8.39 4.41 -8.81
CA LEU A 20 -7.57 4.33 -10.02
C LEU A 20 -6.10 4.68 -9.72
N GLU A 21 -5.84 5.70 -8.91
CA GLU A 21 -4.48 6.03 -8.45
C GLU A 21 -3.86 4.88 -7.64
N LEU A 22 -4.61 4.25 -6.73
CA LEU A 22 -4.14 3.09 -5.99
C LEU A 22 -3.79 1.93 -6.92
N LEU A 23 -4.66 1.60 -7.88
CA LEU A 23 -4.42 0.56 -8.87
C LEU A 23 -3.20 0.85 -9.73
N GLN A 24 -3.03 2.11 -10.15
CA GLN A 24 -1.87 2.52 -10.92
C GLN A 24 -0.58 2.36 -10.11
N MET A 25 -0.55 2.82 -8.85
CA MET A 25 0.61 2.64 -7.97
C MET A 25 0.95 1.15 -7.76
N MET A 26 -0.05 0.29 -7.59
CA MET A 26 0.16 -1.15 -7.47
C MET A 26 0.74 -1.73 -8.77
N ASN A 27 0.17 -1.39 -9.92
CA ASN A 27 0.62 -1.88 -11.21
C ASN A 27 2.05 -1.43 -11.54
N ASP A 28 2.37 -0.15 -11.30
CA ASP A 28 3.72 0.38 -11.49
C ASP A 28 4.73 -0.32 -10.57
N SER A 29 4.35 -0.58 -9.32
CA SER A 29 5.19 -1.32 -8.37
C SER A 29 5.45 -2.76 -8.85
N PHE A 30 4.41 -3.47 -9.30
CA PHE A 30 4.54 -4.82 -9.84
C PHE A 30 5.44 -4.86 -11.06
N ARG A 31 5.28 -3.90 -11.97
CA ARG A 31 6.11 -3.79 -13.16
C ARG A 31 7.58 -3.56 -12.82
N GLU A 32 7.88 -2.66 -11.87
CA GLU A 32 9.25 -2.39 -11.44
C GLU A 32 9.90 -3.60 -10.75
N ILE A 33 9.18 -4.28 -9.84
CA ILE A 33 9.66 -5.48 -9.15
C ILE A 33 9.88 -6.64 -10.14
N SER A 34 9.11 -6.68 -11.23
CA SER A 34 9.20 -7.73 -12.24
C SER A 34 10.35 -7.53 -13.25
N THR A 35 11.10 -6.43 -13.19
CA THR A 35 12.23 -6.21 -14.10
C THR A 35 13.42 -7.12 -13.78
N SER A 36 14.22 -7.46 -14.79
CA SER A 36 15.46 -8.22 -14.61
C SER A 36 16.44 -7.52 -13.65
N TRP A 37 16.42 -6.19 -13.63
CA TRP A 37 17.22 -5.42 -12.67
C TRP A 37 16.78 -5.65 -11.22
N SER A 38 15.47 -5.68 -10.95
CA SER A 38 14.95 -5.97 -9.61
C SER A 38 15.27 -7.38 -9.16
N GLN A 39 15.24 -8.37 -10.07
CA GLN A 39 15.66 -9.74 -9.75
C GLN A 39 17.16 -9.81 -9.42
N LEU A 40 18.01 -9.10 -10.18
CA LEU A 40 19.44 -8.99 -9.88
C LEU A 40 19.69 -8.28 -8.54
N TYR A 41 18.91 -7.22 -8.25
CA TYR A 41 18.97 -6.53 -6.97
C TYR A 41 18.61 -7.47 -5.81
N ASP A 42 17.56 -8.28 -5.95
CA ASP A 42 17.15 -9.26 -4.92
C ASP A 42 18.25 -10.31 -4.65
N MET A 43 18.96 -10.76 -5.69
CA MET A 43 20.06 -11.71 -5.56
C MET A 43 21.35 -11.12 -4.97
N ALA A 44 21.61 -9.83 -5.15
CA ALA A 44 22.88 -9.18 -4.82
C ALA A 44 22.71 -7.88 -4.03
N GLU A 45 21.67 -7.80 -3.19
CA GLU A 45 21.26 -6.60 -2.46
C GLU A 45 22.42 -5.99 -1.66
N SER A 46 23.18 -6.82 -0.94
CA SER A 46 24.29 -6.39 -0.08
C SER A 46 25.34 -5.55 -0.80
N ILE A 47 25.49 -5.73 -2.11
CA ILE A 47 26.45 -5.00 -2.95
C ILE A 47 25.73 -3.88 -3.71
N LEU A 48 24.59 -4.19 -4.33
CA LEU A 48 23.90 -3.29 -5.25
C LEU A 48 23.19 -2.12 -4.55
N GLN A 49 22.91 -2.23 -3.24
CA GLN A 49 22.31 -1.14 -2.45
C GLN A 49 23.16 0.15 -2.43
N TYR A 50 24.48 0.03 -2.57
CA TYR A 50 25.39 1.19 -2.55
C TYR A 50 25.54 1.86 -3.92
N LEU A 51 25.10 1.20 -4.99
CA LEU A 51 25.21 1.71 -6.36
C LEU A 51 23.97 2.54 -6.75
N PRO A 52 24.09 3.53 -7.65
CA PRO A 52 22.93 4.16 -8.25
C PRO A 52 22.24 3.18 -9.21
N GLY A 53 20.91 3.08 -9.16
CA GLY A 53 20.19 2.22 -10.10
C GLY A 53 18.66 2.27 -10.00
N PRO A 54 17.97 1.57 -10.92
CA PRO A 54 16.50 1.49 -10.98
C PRO A 54 15.84 1.03 -9.68
N HIS A 55 16.53 0.24 -8.85
CA HIS A 55 16.03 -0.23 -7.54
C HIS A 55 15.58 0.92 -6.62
N ARG A 56 16.12 2.14 -6.80
CA ARG A 56 15.70 3.34 -6.03
C ARG A 56 14.28 3.81 -6.35
N ARG A 57 13.65 3.35 -7.45
CA ARG A 57 12.26 3.67 -7.81
C ARG A 57 11.25 2.95 -6.93
N ILE A 58 11.55 1.72 -6.51
CA ILE A 58 10.64 0.89 -5.71
C ILE A 58 10.32 1.55 -4.36
N PRO A 59 11.31 2.04 -3.57
CA PRO A 59 11.03 2.77 -2.33
C PRO A 59 10.11 3.98 -2.52
N HIS A 60 10.23 4.71 -3.64
CA HIS A 60 9.38 5.86 -3.94
C HIS A 60 7.93 5.45 -4.21
N LEU A 61 7.73 4.41 -5.03
CA LEU A 61 6.40 3.87 -5.31
C LEU A 61 5.73 3.32 -4.05
N LEU A 62 6.47 2.55 -3.25
CA LEU A 62 6.01 2.05 -1.96
C LEU A 62 5.72 3.18 -0.97
N GLY A 63 6.52 4.25 -0.99
CA GLY A 63 6.30 5.45 -0.19
C GLY A 63 4.96 6.13 -0.49
N LYS A 64 4.62 6.29 -1.78
CA LYS A 64 3.31 6.82 -2.18
C LYS A 64 2.15 5.94 -1.75
N MET A 65 2.28 4.62 -1.91
CA MET A 65 1.25 3.67 -1.49
C MET A 65 1.08 3.66 0.04
N ARG A 66 2.17 3.70 0.80
CA ARG A 66 2.14 3.84 2.26
C ARG A 66 1.46 5.14 2.68
N ALA A 67 1.75 6.26 2.01
CA ALA A 67 1.10 7.53 2.29
C ALA A 67 -0.42 7.47 2.05
N PHE A 68 -0.87 6.78 0.98
CA PHE A 68 -2.28 6.52 0.72
C PHE A 68 -2.93 5.74 1.87
N ILE A 69 -2.33 4.59 2.24
CA ILE A 69 -2.84 3.75 3.33
C ILE A 69 -2.89 4.52 4.64
N ALA A 70 -1.83 5.29 4.96
CA ALA A 70 -1.76 6.10 6.18
C ALA A 70 -2.88 7.15 6.26
N ARG A 71 -3.26 7.79 5.14
CA ARG A 71 -4.42 8.70 5.12
C ARG A 71 -5.71 7.96 5.48
N ARG A 72 -5.89 6.75 4.96
CA ARG A 72 -7.08 5.94 5.24
C ARG A 72 -7.11 5.48 6.70
N VAL A 73 -5.99 5.00 7.23
CA VAL A 73 -5.84 4.61 8.64
C VAL A 73 -6.17 5.78 9.57
N ARG A 74 -5.67 6.99 9.30
CA ARG A 74 -6.00 8.18 10.09
C ARG A 74 -7.50 8.51 10.05
N ARG A 75 -8.14 8.42 8.88
CA ARG A 75 -9.59 8.63 8.75
C ARG A 75 -10.37 7.62 9.58
N ASN A 76 -9.97 6.35 9.51
CA ASN A 76 -10.58 5.29 10.30
C ASN A 76 -10.42 5.54 11.79
N ALA A 77 -9.21 5.83 12.27
CA ALA A 77 -8.92 6.16 13.66
C ALA A 77 -9.74 7.36 14.17
N SER A 78 -9.91 8.42 13.37
CA SER A 78 -10.69 9.59 13.76
C SER A 78 -12.19 9.34 13.96
N THR A 79 -12.70 8.21 13.44
CA THR A 79 -14.11 7.83 13.45
C THR A 79 -14.30 6.41 13.99
N LEU A 80 -13.32 5.91 14.75
CA LEU A 80 -13.29 4.55 15.26
C LEU A 80 -14.36 4.37 16.33
N ASP A 81 -15.16 3.32 16.19
CA ASP A 81 -16.09 2.84 17.22
C ASP A 81 -15.68 1.41 17.61
N PRO A 82 -15.07 1.22 18.80
CA PRO A 82 -14.64 -0.10 19.26
C PRO A 82 -15.77 -1.13 19.39
N ALA A 83 -17.02 -0.69 19.54
CA ALA A 83 -18.16 -1.59 19.64
C ALA A 83 -18.64 -2.08 18.26
N ASN A 84 -18.28 -1.38 17.18
CA ASN A 84 -18.75 -1.67 15.83
C ASN A 84 -17.63 -1.45 14.78
N PRO A 85 -16.67 -2.38 14.68
CA PRO A 85 -15.57 -2.28 13.71
C PRO A 85 -16.11 -2.38 12.28
N ARG A 86 -15.76 -1.42 11.42
CA ARG A 86 -16.31 -1.31 10.06
C ARG A 86 -15.53 -2.13 9.04
N ASP A 87 -14.22 -2.27 9.25
CA ASP A 87 -13.30 -2.90 8.30
C ASP A 87 -12.04 -3.43 8.98
N PHE A 88 -11.15 -4.02 8.19
CA PHE A 88 -9.90 -4.59 8.68
C PHE A 88 -9.02 -3.57 9.42
N ILE A 89 -9.02 -2.30 9.01
CA ILE A 89 -8.24 -1.25 9.66
C ILE A 89 -8.76 -1.01 11.06
N ASP A 90 -10.08 -0.89 11.24
CA ASP A 90 -10.68 -0.71 12.56
C ASP A 90 -10.37 -1.90 13.49
N CYS A 91 -10.48 -3.13 13.00
CA CYS A 91 -10.12 -4.32 13.76
C CYS A 91 -8.64 -4.28 14.22
N PHE A 92 -7.74 -3.86 13.33
CA PHE A 92 -6.32 -3.77 13.63
C PHE A 92 -6.03 -2.66 14.64
N LEU A 93 -6.67 -1.50 14.51
CA LEU A 93 -6.54 -0.38 15.45
C LEU A 93 -6.99 -0.77 16.86
N ILE A 94 -8.15 -1.43 17.00
CA ILE A 94 -8.64 -1.93 18.28
C ILE A 94 -7.67 -2.94 18.90
N GLN A 95 -7.07 -3.80 18.07
CA GLN A 95 -6.11 -4.78 18.55
C GLN A 95 -4.78 -4.15 18.98
N MET A 96 -4.39 -2.99 18.44
CA MET A 96 -3.18 -2.27 18.85
C MET A 96 -3.33 -1.56 20.21
N GLU A 97 -4.56 -1.26 20.64
CA GLU A 97 -4.83 -0.64 21.95
C GLU A 97 -4.93 -1.67 23.09
N LYS A 98 -4.90 -2.97 22.77
CA LYS A 98 -4.83 -4.08 23.72
C LYS A 98 -3.38 -4.49 23.99
#